data_AF-A0A6G1YQD8-F1
#
_entry.id   AF-A0A6G1YQD8-F1
#
_cell.length_a   1.000
_cell.length_b   1.000
_cell.length_c   1.000
_cell.angle_alpha   90.00
_cell.angle_beta   90.00
_cell.angle_gamma   90.00
#
_symmetry.space_group_name_H-M   'P 1'
#
loop_
_entity.id
_entity.type
_entity.pdbx_description
1 polymer ?
#
loop_
_entity_poly.entity_id
_entity_poly.type
_entity_poly.pdbx_seq_one_letter_code
_entity_poly.pdbx_strand_id
1 'polypeptide(L)'
;MWAWKESRSVIRLTFAVRDDSNSEVQLRTIGKAYSGLNDDEIYEMTKNLRSIAIKDSGYGIIVKPQVVLEIAFDSIQKSDRHDSGFALRFPRIKNIRRDKDIADIDTFRKVKQIYENQVYLTNKKDLRSKETENC
;
A
#
# COMPACT_ATOMS: atom_id res chain seq x y z
N MET A 1 -25.20 5.42 27.62
CA MET A 1 -23.90 5.69 28.27
C MET A 1 -22.87 4.85 27.54
N TRP A 2 -21.89 5.46 26.88
CA TRP A 2 -20.86 4.73 26.13
C TRP A 2 -19.54 4.85 26.87
N ALA A 3 -18.88 3.72 27.11
CA ALA A 3 -17.53 3.68 27.65
C ALA A 3 -16.55 3.45 26.49
N TRP A 4 -15.49 4.25 26.47
CA TRP A 4 -14.34 4.02 25.59
C TRP A 4 -13.47 2.93 26.21
N LYS A 5 -13.11 1.90 25.43
CA LYS A 5 -12.23 0.81 25.87
C LYS A 5 -11.00 0.82 24.96
N GLU A 6 -9.83 0.85 25.58
CA GLU A 6 -8.48 0.63 25.03
C GLU A 6 -8.23 1.21 23.62
N SER A 7 -7.42 2.27 23.51
CA SER A 7 -6.83 2.66 22.22
C SER A 7 -5.95 1.50 21.74
N ARG A 8 -6.53 0.56 20.98
CA ARG A 8 -5.74 -0.25 20.06
C ARG A 8 -5.01 0.75 19.18
N SER A 9 -3.69 0.82 19.31
CA SER A 9 -2.87 1.73 18.52
C SER A 9 -3.00 1.31 17.05
N VAL A 10 -4.00 1.84 16.34
CA VAL A 10 -4.15 1.58 14.91
C VAL A 10 -3.06 2.37 14.21
N ILE A 11 -1.97 1.70 13.88
CA ILE A 11 -0.90 2.29 13.10
C ILE A 11 -1.40 2.50 11.66
N ARG A 12 -1.21 3.72 11.16
CA ARG A 12 -1.54 4.09 9.77
C ARG A 12 -0.24 4.26 9.01
N LEU A 13 0.06 3.31 8.13
CA LEU A 13 1.30 3.31 7.36
C LEU A 13 1.05 3.82 5.96
N THR A 14 1.70 4.91 5.58
CA THR A 14 1.79 5.34 4.18
C THR A 14 2.86 4.53 3.48
N PHE A 15 2.54 3.95 2.33
CA PHE A 15 3.49 3.18 1.55
C PHE A 15 3.59 3.71 0.12
N ALA A 16 4.75 3.45 -0.48
CA ALA A 16 5.14 3.96 -1.78
C ALA A 16 5.83 2.87 -2.61
N VAL A 17 5.83 3.06 -3.92
CA VAL A 17 6.55 2.24 -4.89
C VAL A 17 7.70 3.04 -5.49
N ARG A 18 8.70 2.35 -6.02
CA ARG A 18 9.85 3.01 -6.66
C ARG A 18 9.47 3.54 -8.03
N ASP A 19 9.82 4.79 -8.32
CA ASP A 19 9.77 5.31 -9.68
C ASP A 19 11.00 4.83 -10.45
N ASP A 20 10.78 4.09 -11.53
CA ASP A 20 11.80 3.55 -12.41
C ASP A 20 12.02 4.39 -13.69
N SER A 21 11.39 5.58 -13.78
CA SER A 21 11.54 6.47 -14.94
C SER A 21 12.81 7.31 -14.94
N ASN A 22 13.38 7.59 -13.77
CA ASN A 22 14.56 8.43 -13.61
C ASN A 22 15.74 7.64 -13.00
N SER A 23 16.96 8.17 -13.17
CA SER A 23 18.16 7.58 -12.57
C SER A 23 18.22 7.75 -11.04
N GLU A 24 17.43 8.67 -10.49
CA GLU A 24 17.30 8.89 -9.05
C GLU A 24 16.22 8.00 -8.43
N VAL A 25 16.47 7.50 -7.23
CA VAL A 25 15.50 6.69 -6.47
C VAL A 25 14.43 7.62 -5.90
N GLN A 26 13.35 7.80 -6.65
CA GLN A 26 12.16 8.51 -6.20
C GLN A 26 11.08 7.51 -5.74
N LEU A 27 10.36 7.84 -4.67
CA LEU A 27 9.26 7.03 -4.16
C LEU A 27 7.93 7.74 -4.45
N ARG A 28 6.97 7.01 -5.02
CA ARG A 28 5.60 7.52 -5.26
C ARG A 28 4.61 6.84 -4.33
N THR A 29 3.93 7.65 -3.53
CA THR A 29 2.88 7.16 -2.62
C THR A 29 1.75 6.52 -3.43
N ILE A 30 1.26 5.38 -2.97
CA ILE A 30 0.17 4.65 -3.62
C ILE A 30 -0.95 4.24 -2.66
N GLY A 31 -0.78 4.51 -1.36
CA GLY A 31 -1.85 4.34 -0.41
C GLY A 31 -1.41 4.33 1.04
N LYS A 32 -2.37 3.97 1.89
CA LYS A 32 -2.20 3.77 3.32
C LYS A 32 -2.80 2.44 3.74
N ALA A 33 -2.09 1.70 4.58
CA ALA A 33 -2.57 0.46 5.16
C ALA A 33 -2.88 0.66 6.65
N TYR A 34 -3.95 0.00 7.10
CA TYR A 34 -4.53 0.17 8.43
C TYR A 34 -4.72 -1.18 9.17
N SER A 35 -4.39 -2.29 8.52
CA SER A 35 -4.73 -3.64 9.01
C SER A 35 -3.76 -4.68 8.45
N GLY A 36 -3.81 -5.89 9.02
CA GLY A 36 -3.05 -7.06 8.57
C GLY A 36 -1.89 -7.46 9.48
N LEU A 37 -1.64 -6.70 10.55
CA LEU A 37 -0.68 -7.04 11.60
C LEU A 37 -1.43 -7.47 12.87
N ASN A 38 -0.86 -8.41 13.61
CA ASN A 38 -1.30 -8.74 14.97
C ASN A 38 -0.75 -7.72 16.01
N ASP A 39 -1.21 -7.81 17.26
CA ASP A 39 -0.87 -6.83 18.29
C ASP A 39 0.65 -6.77 18.58
N ASP A 40 1.35 -7.91 18.58
CA ASP A 40 2.81 -7.97 18.80
C ASP A 40 3.58 -7.35 17.61
N GLU A 41 3.14 -7.63 16.39
CA GLU A 41 3.71 -7.05 15.18
C GLU A 41 3.49 -5.53 15.11
N ILE A 42 2.32 -5.05 15.53
CA ILE A 42 2.03 -3.61 15.64
C ILE A 42 2.98 -2.96 16.64
N TYR A 43 3.20 -3.59 17.80
CA TYR A 43 4.10 -3.08 18.82
C TYR A 43 5.55 -2.98 18.30
N GLU A 44 6.09 -4.06 17.74
CA GLU A 44 7.45 -4.10 17.20
C GLU A 44 7.62 -3.14 16.02
N MET A 45 6.64 -3.07 15.11
CA MET A 45 6.67 -2.11 14.01
C MET A 45 6.67 -0.67 14.51
N THR A 46 5.82 -0.34 15.49
CA THR A 46 5.75 1.01 16.06
C THR A 46 7.06 1.40 16.71
N LYS A 47 7.69 0.49 17.46
CA LYS A 47 8.99 0.69 18.08
C LYS A 47 10.08 0.93 17.04
N ASN A 48 10.13 0.09 16.00
CA ASN A 48 11.09 0.21 14.90
C ASN A 48 10.92 1.55 14.16
N LEU A 49 9.70 1.93 13.80
CA LEU A 49 9.43 3.19 13.09
C LEU A 49 9.79 4.42 13.91
N ARG A 50 9.54 4.40 15.24
CA ARG A 50 9.96 5.48 16.13
C ARG A 50 11.49 5.62 16.19
N SER A 51 12.23 4.51 16.12
CA SER A 51 13.71 4.54 16.12
C SER A 51 14.31 5.17 14.86
N ILE A 52 13.59 5.10 13.73
CA ILE A 52 14.02 5.67 12.43
C ILE A 52 13.28 6.95 12.06
N ALA A 53 12.56 7.56 13.02
CA ALA A 53 11.83 8.80 12.82
C ALA A 53 12.79 9.97 12.57
N ILE A 54 12.51 10.76 11.53
CA ILE A 54 13.25 11.99 11.19
C ILE A 54 12.50 13.26 11.62
N LYS A 55 11.18 13.15 11.78
CA LYS A 55 10.34 14.26 12.24
C LYS A 55 9.14 13.72 12.97
N ASP A 56 8.81 14.34 14.10
CA ASP A 56 7.58 14.08 14.84
C ASP A 56 6.71 15.35 14.79
N SER A 57 5.45 15.19 14.37
CA SER A 57 4.47 16.27 14.30
C SER A 57 3.37 16.17 15.38
N GLY A 58 3.49 15.21 16.31
CA GLY A 58 2.48 14.89 17.31
C GLY A 58 1.28 14.09 16.76
N TYR A 59 0.86 14.36 15.52
CA TYR A 59 -0.20 13.60 14.83
C TYR A 59 0.32 12.41 14.02
N GLY A 60 1.61 12.41 13.72
CA GLY A 60 2.29 11.36 12.97
C GLY A 60 3.79 11.63 12.88
N ILE A 61 4.55 10.57 12.63
CA ILE A 61 5.99 10.62 12.42
C ILE A 61 6.31 10.46 10.94
N ILE A 62 7.30 11.20 10.48
CA ILE A 62 7.96 10.97 9.20
C ILE A 62 9.20 10.12 9.50
N VAL A 63 9.36 9.02 8.76
CA VAL A 63 10.44 8.05 8.96
C VAL A 63 11.32 7.98 7.73
N LYS A 64 12.57 7.54 7.90
CA LYS A 64 13.39 7.12 6.76
C LYS A 64 12.71 5.92 6.07
N PRO A 65 12.63 5.88 4.74
CA PRO A 65 11.97 4.79 4.03
C PRO A 65 12.87 3.55 4.06
N GLN A 66 12.90 2.80 5.15
CA GLN A 66 13.78 1.62 5.34
C GLN A 66 13.01 0.31 5.53
N VAL A 67 11.70 0.37 5.66
CA VAL A 67 10.85 -0.80 5.93
C VAL A 67 10.14 -1.21 4.65
N VAL A 68 10.38 -2.43 4.20
CA VAL A 68 9.68 -3.02 3.05
C VAL A 68 8.48 -3.82 3.53
N LEU A 69 7.31 -3.54 2.94
CA LEU A 69 6.05 -4.20 3.28
C LEU A 69 5.53 -4.95 2.07
N GLU A 70 5.05 -6.18 2.30
CA GLU A 70 4.22 -6.89 1.33
C GLU A 70 2.77 -6.50 1.58
N ILE A 71 2.13 -5.88 0.58
CA ILE A 71 0.76 -5.40 0.67
C ILE A 71 -0.14 -6.28 -0.20
N ALA A 72 -1.15 -6.88 0.43
CA ALA A 72 -2.27 -7.49 -0.26
C ALA A 72 -3.34 -6.44 -0.52
N PHE A 73 -4.00 -6.50 -1.67
CA PHE A 73 -5.05 -5.56 -2.08
C PHE A 73 -6.04 -6.25 -3.02
N ASP A 74 -7.23 -5.67 -3.14
CA ASP A 74 -8.30 -6.24 -3.95
C ASP A 74 -8.20 -5.78 -5.42
N SER A 75 -7.94 -4.48 -5.65
CA SER A 75 -7.80 -3.90 -6.99
C SER A 75 -7.02 -2.58 -6.96
N ILE A 76 -6.57 -2.13 -8.14
CA ILE A 76 -5.94 -0.83 -8.35
C ILE A 76 -6.94 0.11 -9.04
N GLN A 77 -7.00 1.36 -8.57
CA GLN A 77 -7.85 2.41 -9.14
C GLN A 77 -7.00 3.62 -9.51
N LYS A 78 -7.42 4.39 -10.52
CA LYS A 78 -6.83 5.71 -10.79
C LYS A 78 -7.23 6.67 -9.66
N SER A 79 -6.30 7.51 -9.22
CA SER A 79 -6.55 8.50 -8.19
C SER A 79 -5.66 9.72 -8.36
N ASP A 80 -6.28 10.90 -8.37
CA ASP A 80 -5.57 12.18 -8.41
C ASP A 80 -5.05 12.61 -7.01
N ARG A 81 -5.33 11.82 -5.96
CA ARG A 81 -4.94 12.11 -4.58
C ARG A 81 -3.50 11.70 -4.24
N HIS A 82 -2.87 10.94 -5.11
CA HIS A 82 -1.55 10.37 -4.88
C HIS A 82 -0.64 10.69 -6.08
N ASP A 83 0.62 10.99 -5.82
CA ASP A 83 1.60 11.36 -6.85
C ASP A 83 1.85 10.24 -7.88
N SER A 84 1.45 9.01 -7.55
CA SER A 84 1.45 7.87 -8.47
C SER A 84 0.31 7.92 -9.50
N GLY A 85 -0.76 8.69 -9.27
CA GLY A 85 -1.98 8.61 -10.09
C GLY A 85 -2.80 7.33 -9.84
N PHE A 86 -2.43 6.51 -8.84
CA PHE A 86 -3.09 5.26 -8.49
C PHE A 86 -3.33 5.13 -6.99
N ALA A 87 -4.34 4.35 -6.62
CA ALA A 87 -4.65 3.97 -5.26
C ALA A 87 -4.99 2.47 -5.17
N LEU A 88 -4.52 1.81 -4.11
CA LEU A 88 -4.91 0.43 -3.81
C LEU A 88 -6.27 0.39 -3.09
N ARG A 89 -7.14 -0.54 -3.49
CA ARG A 89 -8.41 -0.81 -2.82
C ARG A 89 -8.23 -1.89 -1.75
N PHE A 90 -8.69 -1.57 -0.53
CA PHE A 90 -8.55 -2.41 0.67
C PHE A 90 -7.14 -2.96 0.89
N PRO A 91 -6.10 -2.10 0.95
CA PRO A 91 -4.74 -2.53 1.22
C PRO A 91 -4.60 -3.08 2.65
N ARG A 92 -3.96 -4.24 2.76
CA ARG A 92 -3.69 -4.94 4.02
C ARG A 92 -2.23 -5.35 4.03
N ILE A 93 -1.58 -5.21 5.17
CA ILE A 93 -0.19 -5.66 5.34
C ILE A 93 -0.24 -7.19 5.41
N LYS A 94 0.42 -7.86 4.48
CA LYS A 94 0.51 -9.32 4.45
C LYS A 94 1.76 -9.82 5.16
N ASN A 95 2.88 -9.12 5.00
CA ASN A 95 4.14 -9.47 5.63
C ASN A 95 5.07 -8.25 5.72
N ILE A 96 5.98 -8.26 6.68
CA ILE A 96 7.08 -7.30 6.80
C ILE A 96 8.32 -7.96 6.22
N ARG A 97 8.80 -7.45 5.08
CA ARG A 97 9.90 -8.05 4.30
C ARG A 97 11.23 -7.54 4.81
N ARG A 98 11.78 -8.24 5.80
CA ARG A 98 13.14 -7.98 6.32
C ARG A 98 14.24 -8.55 5.41
N ASP A 99 13.85 -9.36 4.43
CA ASP A 99 14.70 -10.01 3.44
C ASP A 99 15.00 -9.14 2.20
N LYS A 100 14.30 -8.00 2.06
CA LYS A 100 14.40 -7.12 0.88
C LYS A 100 14.84 -5.72 1.25
N ASP A 101 15.60 -5.09 0.35
CA ASP A 101 15.94 -3.68 0.45
C ASP A 101 14.98 -2.81 -0.38
N ILE A 102 15.04 -1.50 -0.17
CA ILE A 102 14.26 -0.47 -0.87
C ILE A 102 14.49 -0.55 -2.39
N ALA A 103 15.69 -0.95 -2.82
CA ALA A 103 16.01 -1.12 -4.23
C ALA A 103 15.18 -2.23 -4.91
N ASP A 104 14.74 -3.23 -4.13
CA ASP A 104 14.04 -4.45 -4.59
C ASP A 104 12.50 -4.34 -4.50
N ILE A 105 11.98 -3.18 -4.10
CA ILE A 105 10.53 -2.96 -4.05
C ILE A 105 9.94 -2.85 -5.46
N ASP A 106 8.65 -3.12 -5.56
CA ASP A 106 7.93 -2.99 -6.81
C ASP A 106 8.02 -1.57 -7.38
N THR A 107 8.07 -1.50 -8.71
CA THR A 107 8.19 -0.23 -9.43
C THR A 107 6.83 0.31 -9.84
N PHE A 108 6.80 1.61 -10.14
CA PHE A 108 5.64 2.27 -10.70
C PHE A 108 5.16 1.61 -11.99
N ARG A 109 6.09 1.18 -12.86
CA ARG A 109 5.76 0.39 -14.05
C ARG A 109 5.02 -0.90 -13.72
N LYS A 110 5.42 -1.62 -12.66
CA LYS A 110 4.73 -2.85 -12.24
C LYS A 110 3.28 -2.58 -11.82
N VAL A 111 3.05 -1.51 -11.06
CA VAL A 111 1.70 -1.07 -10.69
C VAL A 111 0.85 -0.82 -11.93
N LYS A 112 1.37 -0.09 -12.90
CA LYS A 112 0.67 0.21 -14.15
C LYS A 112 0.31 -1.05 -14.92
N GLN A 113 1.23 -2.02 -15.01
CA GLN A 113 0.98 -3.32 -15.65
C GLN A 113 -0.15 -4.10 -14.95
N ILE A 114 -0.16 -4.12 -13.61
CA ILE A 114 -1.23 -4.80 -12.85
C ILE A 114 -2.58 -4.13 -13.14
N TYR A 115 -2.62 -2.80 -13.16
CA TYR A 115 -3.83 -2.05 -13.48
C TYR A 115 -4.34 -2.33 -14.91
N GLU A 116 -3.47 -2.29 -15.91
CA GLU A 116 -3.82 -2.57 -17.31
C GLU A 116 -4.38 -3.99 -17.47
N ASN A 117 -3.73 -4.98 -16.84
CA ASN A 117 -4.20 -6.36 -16.84
C ASN A 117 -5.56 -6.50 -16.15
N GLN A 118 -5.78 -5.81 -15.03
CA GLN A 118 -7.07 -5.78 -14.35
C GLN A 118 -8.17 -5.26 -15.28
N VAL A 119 -7.94 -4.11 -15.94
CA VAL A 119 -8.90 -3.51 -16.89
C VAL A 119 -9.20 -4.46 -18.04
N TYR A 120 -8.17 -5.10 -18.62
CA TYR A 120 -8.34 -6.08 -19.68
C TYR A 120 -9.22 -7.25 -19.26
N LEU A 121 -8.96 -7.82 -18.07
CA LEU A 121 -9.73 -8.96 -17.55
C LEU A 121 -11.18 -8.58 -17.24
N THR A 122 -11.42 -7.37 -16.70
CA THR A 122 -12.77 -6.85 -16.48
C THR A 122 -13.54 -6.73 -17.80
N ASN A 123 -12.95 -6.06 -18.81
CA ASN A 123 -13.59 -5.88 -20.12
C ASN A 123 -13.90 -7.22 -20.80
N LYS A 124 -12.97 -8.19 -20.71
CA LYS A 124 -13.15 -9.52 -21.28
C LYS A 124 -14.29 -10.30 -20.62
N LYS A 125 -14.47 -10.12 -19.31
CA LYS A 125 -15.57 -10.74 -18.56
C LYS A 125 -16.91 -10.16 -19.03
N ASP A 126 -17.00 -8.85 -19.16
CA ASP A 126 -18.21 -8.16 -19.60
C ASP A 126 -18.64 -8.57 -21.02
N LEU A 127 -17.69 -8.79 -21.93
CA LEU A 127 -17.98 -9.29 -23.28
C LEU A 127 -18.58 -10.71 -23.25
N ARG A 128 -18.02 -11.61 -22.44
CA ARG A 128 -18.53 -12.99 -22.31
C ARG A 128 -19.92 -13.04 -21.69
N SER A 129 -20.19 -12.20 -20.68
CA SER A 129 -21.51 -12.13 -20.05
C SER A 129 -22.61 -11.79 -21.05
N LYS A 130 -22.33 -10.85 -21.96
CA LYS A 130 -23.24 -10.41 -23.02
C LYS A 130 -23.50 -11.49 -24.07
N GLU A 131 -22.52 -12.35 -24.35
CA GLU A 131 -22.69 -13.49 -25.26
C GLU A 131 -23.60 -14.57 -24.66
N THR A 132 -23.50 -14.82 -23.34
CA THR A 132 -24.35 -15.80 -22.64
C THR A 132 -25.79 -15.34 -22.39
N GLU A 133 -26.06 -14.04 -22.33
CA GLU A 133 -27.43 -13.50 -22.17
C GLU A 133 -28.20 -13.45 -23.51
N ASN A 134 -27.50 -13.59 -24.64
CA ASN A 134 -28.08 -13.54 -25.99
C ASN A 134 -28.36 -14.93 -26.59
N CYS A 135 -28.26 -15.99 -25.80
CA CYS A 135 -28.68 -17.36 -26.12
C CYS A 135 -29.88 -17.77 -25.25
#